data_AF-A0A6V8E174-F1
#
_entry.id   AF-A0A6V8E174-F1
#
_cell.length_a   1.000
_cell.length_b   1.000
_cell.length_c   1.000
_cell.angle_alpha   90.00
_cell.angle_beta   90.00
_cell.angle_gamma   90.00
#
_symmetry.space_group_name_H-M   'P 1'
#
loop_
_entity.id
_entity.type
_entity.pdbx_description
1 polymer ?
#
loop_
_entity_poly.entity_id
_entity_poly.type
_entity_poly.pdbx_seq_one_letter_code
_entity_poly.pdbx_strand_id
1 'polypeptide(L)'
;MVGEVDTPPKDIKSSNEEELKKLEDEFRALQDQTQDLINERAHLESEIRTLKKRANRLDEEVRSLKSPPLIVGHLEDILDQERGIVRSSNGTVFQVGLNQRLSPEVLKPGVRVALNQDTLAVIEVLHDAWDPMVSGAEMVERPDISYDSVAGLDEQKESVREAIELPLNSPELFRKVGIEPPKGILLVGPPGCGKTLLAKAVANHTDATFIRMVGSELAQKYIGEGGRMVRELFSLAKEKAPSIIFLDEIDAIGAKRLDGSTSGDREVQRTLMQLLAELDGFDVLENVKIIAATNRPDILDEALLRPGRFDRVIEIPIPDDVGRKAILQLNIDKMSTKKIQLKAIIDKTSGFSGAEIKATCVEAGMIAIRQGRGYITQDDFLESIKRINVKKINGGLKDSPDSIYN
;
A
#
# COMPACT_ATOMS: atom_id res chain seq x y z
N MET A 1 -109.55 43.33 14.51
CA MET A 1 -108.70 42.13 14.66
C MET A 1 -107.33 42.53 14.15
N VAL A 2 -106.51 43.16 15.00
CA VAL A 2 -105.46 42.47 15.79
C VAL A 2 -104.64 41.55 14.89
N GLY A 3 -103.48 42.05 14.47
CA GLY A 3 -102.35 41.26 14.03
C GLY A 3 -101.14 41.83 14.74
N GLU A 4 -100.79 41.21 15.87
CA GLU A 4 -99.54 41.48 16.59
C GLU A 4 -98.37 41.26 15.65
N VAL A 5 -97.52 42.28 15.49
CA VAL A 5 -96.20 42.11 14.89
C VAL A 5 -95.24 41.86 16.04
N ASP A 6 -94.89 40.59 16.17
CA ASP A 6 -93.90 40.06 17.10
C ASP A 6 -92.57 40.82 16.94
N THR A 7 -92.22 41.65 17.92
CA THR A 7 -90.85 42.17 18.05
C THR A 7 -89.95 41.03 18.54
N PRO A 8 -88.84 40.72 17.86
CA PRO A 8 -87.96 39.66 18.30
C PRO A 8 -87.31 40.01 19.66
N PRO A 9 -86.89 39.02 20.46
CA PRO A 9 -86.51 39.21 21.86
C PRO A 9 -85.24 40.07 21.99
N LYS A 10 -85.23 41.00 22.96
CA LYS A 10 -84.07 41.86 23.27
C LYS A 10 -82.81 41.09 23.70
N ASP A 11 -82.94 39.81 24.06
CA ASP A 11 -81.84 38.98 24.59
C ASP A 11 -80.83 38.50 23.52
N ILE A 12 -81.23 38.45 22.24
CA ILE A 12 -80.33 38.01 21.14
C ILE A 12 -79.35 39.13 20.76
N LYS A 13 -79.77 40.40 20.90
CA LYS A 13 -78.91 41.55 20.58
C LYS A 13 -77.81 41.78 21.63
N SER A 14 -78.11 41.55 22.91
CA SER A 14 -77.11 41.66 23.98
C SER A 14 -76.05 40.56 23.92
N SER A 15 -76.43 39.31 23.56
CA SER A 15 -75.47 38.20 23.37
C SER A 15 -74.51 38.48 22.22
N ASN A 16 -75.02 38.99 21.09
CA ASN A 16 -74.19 39.33 19.93
C ASN A 16 -73.27 40.53 20.19
N GLU A 17 -73.71 41.52 20.96
CA GLU A 17 -72.86 42.66 21.36
C GLU A 17 -71.75 42.24 22.34
N GLU A 18 -72.02 41.31 23.27
CA GLU A 18 -71.00 40.76 24.15
C GLU A 18 -69.99 39.87 23.39
N GLU A 19 -70.44 39.07 22.43
CA GLU A 19 -69.57 38.28 21.55
C GLU A 19 -68.72 39.17 20.63
N LEU A 20 -69.30 40.24 20.07
CA LEU A 20 -68.56 41.21 19.25
C LEU A 20 -67.46 41.89 20.06
N LYS A 21 -67.77 42.25 21.32
CA LYS A 21 -66.81 42.90 22.23
C LYS A 21 -65.67 41.96 22.65
N LYS A 22 -65.98 40.68 22.94
CA LYS A 22 -64.96 39.65 23.18
C LYS A 22 -64.06 39.44 21.95
N LEU A 23 -64.64 39.43 20.74
CA LEU A 23 -63.89 39.29 19.50
C LEU A 23 -62.99 40.50 19.23
N GLU A 24 -63.46 41.72 19.54
CA GLU A 24 -62.64 42.94 19.48
C GLU A 24 -61.47 42.92 20.47
N ASP A 25 -61.69 42.42 21.69
CA ASP A 25 -60.65 42.28 22.71
C ASP A 25 -59.62 41.20 22.33
N GLU A 26 -60.07 40.05 21.80
CA GLU A 26 -59.18 39.00 21.26
C GLU A 26 -58.40 39.49 20.03
N PHE A 27 -59.02 40.26 19.14
CA PHE A 27 -58.36 40.85 17.98
C PHE A 27 -57.25 41.83 18.41
N ARG A 28 -57.52 42.67 19.42
CA ARG A 28 -56.49 43.56 19.99
C ARG A 28 -55.35 42.78 20.64
N ALA A 29 -55.66 41.76 21.44
CA ALA A 29 -54.63 40.93 22.07
C ALA A 29 -53.76 40.20 21.03
N LEU A 30 -54.36 39.71 19.94
CA LEU A 30 -53.64 39.07 18.85
C LEU A 30 -52.79 40.07 18.05
N GLN A 31 -53.27 41.31 17.87
CA GLN A 31 -52.53 42.38 17.22
C GLN A 31 -51.29 42.78 18.03
N ASP A 32 -51.42 42.90 19.36
CA ASP A 32 -50.31 43.16 20.27
C ASP A 32 -49.29 42.00 20.25
N GLN A 33 -49.75 40.75 20.32
CA GLN A 33 -48.88 39.58 20.18
C GLN A 33 -48.15 39.54 18.83
N THR A 34 -48.83 39.90 17.74
CA THR A 34 -48.21 39.97 16.41
C THR A 34 -47.13 41.04 16.38
N GLN A 35 -47.37 42.20 16.99
CA GLN A 35 -46.40 43.28 17.06
C GLN A 35 -45.17 42.90 17.90
N ASP A 36 -45.38 42.19 19.02
CA ASP A 36 -44.30 41.67 19.86
C ASP A 36 -43.46 40.64 19.12
N LEU A 37 -44.10 39.68 18.42
CA LEU A 37 -43.41 38.69 17.59
C LEU A 37 -42.62 39.32 16.44
N ILE A 38 -43.13 40.41 15.83
CA ILE A 38 -42.40 41.16 14.81
C ILE A 38 -41.16 41.82 15.41
N ASN A 39 -41.28 42.43 16.59
CA ASN A 39 -40.17 43.05 17.30
C ASN A 39 -39.11 42.02 17.68
N GLU A 40 -39.53 40.86 18.20
CA GLU A 40 -38.64 39.76 18.57
C GLU A 40 -37.93 39.17 17.34
N ARG A 41 -38.66 38.95 16.24
CA ARG A 41 -38.06 38.53 14.96
C ARG A 41 -37.01 39.53 14.49
N ALA A 42 -37.30 40.84 14.53
CA ALA A 42 -36.36 41.86 14.10
C ALA A 42 -35.10 41.90 14.98
N HIS A 43 -35.25 41.67 16.29
CA HIS A 43 -34.13 41.56 17.22
C HIS A 43 -33.26 40.33 16.90
N LEU A 44 -33.87 39.16 16.74
CA LEU A 44 -33.18 37.92 16.38
C LEU A 44 -32.49 38.02 15.02
N GLU A 45 -33.10 38.66 14.01
CA GLU A 45 -32.47 38.89 12.70
C GLU A 45 -31.23 39.78 12.81
N SER A 46 -31.24 40.77 13.72
CA SER A 46 -30.08 41.61 14.00
C SER A 46 -28.97 40.81 14.69
N GLU A 47 -29.29 40.00 15.69
CA GLU A 47 -28.33 39.11 16.36
C GLU A 47 -27.71 38.10 15.40
N ILE A 48 -28.51 37.47 14.54
CA ILE A 48 -28.00 36.55 13.51
C ILE A 48 -27.01 37.29 12.60
N ARG A 49 -27.28 38.56 12.25
CA ARG A 49 -26.40 39.35 11.39
C ARG A 49 -25.08 39.69 12.10
N THR A 50 -25.10 40.04 13.38
CA THR A 50 -23.87 40.34 14.14
C THR A 50 -23.05 39.07 14.36
N LEU A 51 -23.70 37.96 14.70
CA LEU A 51 -23.06 36.65 14.85
C LEU A 51 -22.44 36.17 13.53
N LYS A 52 -23.15 36.30 12.40
CA LYS A 52 -22.59 35.97 11.08
C LYS A 52 -21.35 36.81 10.74
N LYS A 53 -21.38 38.12 11.02
CA LYS A 53 -20.19 38.98 10.82
C LYS A 53 -19.01 38.53 11.69
N ARG A 54 -19.27 38.18 12.95
CA ARG A 54 -18.23 37.68 13.87
C ARG A 54 -17.66 36.34 13.41
N ALA A 55 -18.51 35.43 12.94
CA ALA A 55 -18.10 34.14 12.38
C ALA A 55 -17.18 34.34 11.16
N ASN A 56 -17.60 35.16 10.18
CA ASN A 56 -16.80 35.43 8.98
C ASN A 56 -15.43 36.03 9.32
N ARG A 57 -15.37 36.95 10.31
CA ARG A 57 -14.09 37.53 10.76
C ARG A 57 -13.17 36.48 11.37
N LEU A 58 -13.70 35.60 12.22
CA LEU A 58 -12.93 34.51 12.82
C LEU A 58 -12.45 33.51 11.76
N ASP A 59 -13.27 33.23 10.74
CA ASP A 59 -12.88 32.35 9.64
C ASP A 59 -11.76 32.95 8.77
N GLU A 60 -11.78 34.27 8.53
CA GLU A 60 -10.68 34.97 7.86
C GLU A 60 -9.38 34.91 8.68
N GLU A 61 -9.46 35.11 10.00
CA GLU A 61 -8.30 35.00 10.91
C GLU A 61 -7.73 33.57 10.90
N VAL A 62 -8.58 32.54 10.97
CA VAL A 62 -8.15 31.13 10.86
C VAL A 62 -7.53 30.84 9.50
N ARG A 63 -8.09 31.40 8.41
CA ARG A 63 -7.55 31.21 7.06
C ARG A 63 -6.18 31.86 6.89
N SER A 64 -5.97 33.03 7.50
CA SER A 64 -4.67 33.69 7.55
C SER A 64 -3.65 32.89 8.36
N LEU A 65 -4.06 32.25 9.47
CA LEU A 65 -3.17 31.36 10.22
C LEU A 65 -2.81 30.08 9.46
N LYS A 66 -3.70 29.61 8.58
CA LYS A 66 -3.51 28.43 7.73
C LYS A 66 -2.84 28.74 6.39
N SER A 67 -2.55 30.01 6.08
CA SER A 67 -1.95 30.33 4.79
C SER A 67 -0.49 29.84 4.75
N PRO A 68 -0.08 29.14 3.69
CA PRO A 68 1.31 28.74 3.54
C PRO A 68 2.21 29.98 3.39
N PRO A 69 3.48 29.92 3.83
CA PRO A 69 4.22 28.70 4.15
C PRO A 69 4.11 28.29 5.63
N LEU A 70 4.04 26.97 5.88
CA LEU A 70 4.03 26.40 7.23
C LEU A 70 5.36 25.69 7.51
N ILE A 71 5.80 25.68 8.77
CA ILE A 71 7.03 25.00 9.19
C ILE A 71 6.67 23.56 9.59
N VAL A 72 7.39 22.58 9.06
CA VAL A 72 7.20 21.18 9.45
C VAL A 72 7.99 20.88 10.72
N GLY A 73 7.39 20.15 11.66
CA GLY A 73 8.04 19.64 12.86
C GLY A 73 7.51 18.29 13.31
N HIS A 74 8.14 17.73 14.34
CA HIS A 74 7.72 16.50 15.02
C HIS A 74 7.35 16.81 16.46
N LEU A 75 6.17 16.37 16.89
CA LEU A 75 5.75 16.46 18.29
C LEU A 75 6.61 15.49 19.12
N GLU A 76 7.40 15.99 20.07
CA GLU A 76 8.21 15.13 20.94
C GLU A 76 7.44 14.68 22.17
N ASP A 77 6.71 15.60 22.78
CA ASP A 77 5.98 15.35 24.01
C ASP A 77 4.79 16.29 24.16
N ILE A 78 3.80 15.88 24.94
CA ILE A 78 2.60 16.64 25.25
C ILE A 78 2.63 16.93 26.75
N LEU A 79 2.73 18.20 27.09
CA LEU A 79 2.73 18.62 28.49
C LEU A 79 1.30 18.69 29.04
N ASP A 80 0.41 19.38 28.31
CA ASP A 80 -0.98 19.63 28.68
C ASP A 80 -1.88 19.63 27.43
N GLN A 81 -3.21 19.77 27.62
CA GLN A 81 -4.18 19.91 26.51
C GLN A 81 -3.91 21.11 25.59
N GLU A 82 -3.21 22.13 26.08
CA GLU A 82 -2.92 23.36 25.32
C GLU A 82 -1.45 23.50 24.91
N ARG A 83 -0.54 22.67 25.43
CA ARG A 83 0.91 22.88 25.31
C ARG A 83 1.63 21.58 24.99
N GLY A 84 2.50 21.65 23.98
CA GLY A 84 3.35 20.53 23.56
C GLY A 84 4.77 20.99 23.29
N ILE A 85 5.69 20.03 23.26
CA ILE A 85 7.08 20.23 22.83
C ILE A 85 7.17 19.74 21.40
N VAL A 86 7.59 20.61 20.48
CA VAL A 86 7.79 20.27 19.07
C VAL A 86 9.22 20.55 18.65
N ARG A 87 9.82 19.58 17.96
CA ARG A 87 11.08 19.74 17.25
C ARG A 87 10.79 20.23 15.83
N SER A 88 11.23 21.43 15.49
CA SER A 88 11.17 21.95 14.11
C SER A 88 12.10 21.14 13.19
N SER A 89 11.84 21.15 11.89
CA SER A 89 12.72 20.59 10.84
C SER A 89 14.18 21.07 10.95
N ASN A 90 14.40 22.25 11.53
CA ASN A 90 15.74 22.82 11.73
C ASN A 90 16.47 22.24 12.95
N GLY A 91 15.84 21.29 13.65
CA GLY A 91 16.40 20.62 14.83
C GLY A 91 16.19 21.36 16.15
N THR A 92 15.73 22.61 16.12
CA THR A 92 15.39 23.41 17.30
C THR A 92 14.11 22.90 17.96
N VAL A 93 14.11 22.83 19.28
CA VAL A 93 12.97 22.38 20.09
C VAL A 93 12.27 23.59 20.67
N PHE A 94 10.96 23.68 20.47
CA PHE A 94 10.11 24.76 20.95
C PHE A 94 8.97 24.22 21.81
N GLN A 95 8.62 24.97 22.85
CA GLN A 95 7.35 24.79 23.54
C GLN A 95 6.29 25.59 22.79
N VAL A 96 5.26 24.91 22.31
CA VAL A 96 4.26 25.50 21.40
C VAL A 96 2.84 25.27 21.90
N GLY A 97 1.93 26.15 21.47
CA GLY A 97 0.50 25.98 21.70
C GLY A 97 -0.10 24.91 20.79
N LEU A 98 -0.91 24.02 21.36
CA LEU A 98 -1.68 23.01 20.64
C LEU A 98 -3.06 23.56 20.29
N ASN A 99 -3.50 23.30 19.05
CA ASN A 99 -4.85 23.66 18.62
C ASN A 99 -5.87 22.72 19.27
N GLN A 100 -6.74 23.27 20.12
CA GLN A 100 -7.79 22.52 20.83
C GLN A 100 -8.83 21.87 19.91
N ARG A 101 -8.89 22.24 18.62
CA ARG A 101 -9.74 21.56 17.63
C ARG A 101 -9.20 20.20 17.19
N LEU A 102 -7.93 19.91 17.44
CA LEU A 102 -7.33 18.61 17.12
C LEU A 102 -7.67 17.63 18.23
N SER A 103 -8.18 16.45 17.86
CA SER A 103 -8.50 15.40 18.81
C SER A 103 -7.22 14.92 19.53
N PRO A 104 -7.23 14.77 20.87
CA PRO A 104 -6.09 14.24 21.63
C PRO A 104 -5.63 12.85 21.16
N GLU A 105 -6.51 12.07 20.53
CA GLU A 105 -6.19 10.74 20.00
C GLU A 105 -5.19 10.77 18.83
N VAL A 106 -5.21 11.84 18.04
CA VAL A 106 -4.33 12.01 16.86
C VAL A 106 -2.98 12.61 17.29
N LEU A 107 -2.99 13.40 18.37
CA LEU A 107 -1.78 13.99 18.94
C LEU A 107 -1.05 12.94 19.78
N LYS A 108 -0.16 12.20 19.12
CA LYS A 108 0.77 11.28 19.79
C LYS A 108 2.21 11.79 19.65
N PRO A 109 3.08 11.55 20.65
CA PRO A 109 4.51 11.72 20.48
C PRO A 109 5.02 11.02 19.21
N GLY A 110 5.81 11.73 18.41
CA GLY A 110 6.37 11.29 17.12
C GLY A 110 5.66 11.82 15.88
N VAL A 111 4.42 12.30 16.02
CA VAL A 111 3.58 12.73 14.88
C VAL A 111 4.14 13.98 14.19
N ARG A 112 4.11 14.00 12.86
CA ARG A 112 4.43 15.21 12.08
C ARG A 112 3.33 16.25 12.21
N VAL A 113 3.73 17.48 12.48
CA VAL A 113 2.83 18.61 12.65
C VAL A 113 3.28 19.79 11.79
N ALA A 114 2.32 20.57 11.31
CA ALA A 114 2.57 21.85 10.67
C ALA A 114 2.43 22.97 11.72
N LEU A 115 3.47 23.78 11.82
CA LEU A 115 3.57 24.92 12.71
C LEU A 115 3.37 26.21 11.91
N ASN A 116 2.71 27.18 12.53
CA ASN A 116 2.68 28.55 12.01
C ASN A 116 4.10 29.17 12.04
N GLN A 117 4.42 30.05 11.08
CA GLN A 117 5.71 30.74 11.04
C GLN A 117 5.89 31.76 12.16
N ASP A 118 4.84 32.49 12.52
CA ASP A 118 4.92 33.61 13.46
C ASP A 118 4.78 33.14 14.92
N THR A 119 3.80 32.28 15.18
CA THR A 119 3.45 31.85 16.55
C THR A 119 4.04 30.49 16.91
N LEU A 120 4.57 29.74 15.94
CA LEU A 120 4.98 28.34 16.09
C LEU A 120 3.88 27.42 16.63
N ALA A 121 2.62 27.85 16.66
CA ALA A 121 1.51 27.03 17.13
C ALA A 121 1.22 25.89 16.14
N VAL A 122 0.83 24.73 16.66
CA VAL A 122 0.43 23.58 15.85
C VAL A 122 -0.90 23.88 15.17
N ILE A 123 -0.90 23.95 13.85
CA ILE A 123 -2.10 24.23 13.05
C ILE A 123 -2.84 22.94 12.72
N GLU A 124 -2.11 22.00 12.13
CA GLU A 124 -2.61 20.73 11.62
C GLU A 124 -1.59 19.62 11.86
N VAL A 125 -2.11 18.42 12.02
CA VAL A 125 -1.33 17.19 11.97
C VAL A 125 -1.13 16.85 10.50
N LEU A 126 0.13 16.63 10.11
CA LEU A 126 0.46 16.12 8.79
C LEU A 126 0.46 14.59 8.87
N HIS A 127 -0.03 13.94 7.82
CA HIS A 127 0.18 12.52 7.62
C HIS A 127 1.69 12.24 7.61
N ASP A 128 2.10 11.09 8.13
CA ASP A 128 3.48 10.66 8.01
C ASP A 128 3.83 10.67 6.52
N ALA A 129 4.78 11.53 6.13
CA ALA A 129 5.25 11.51 4.76
C ALA A 129 6.23 10.35 4.68
N TRP A 130 5.79 9.35 3.96
CA TRP A 130 6.52 8.16 3.62
C TRP A 130 7.69 8.59 2.75
N ASP A 131 8.81 7.89 2.86
CA ASP A 131 9.86 8.09 1.89
C ASP A 131 9.29 7.90 0.47
N PRO A 132 9.61 8.78 -0.50
CA PRO A 132 9.18 8.61 -1.87
C PRO A 132 9.49 7.23 -2.45
N MET A 133 10.56 6.57 -1.97
CA MET A 133 10.88 5.18 -2.33
C MET A 133 9.82 4.19 -1.84
N VAL A 134 9.28 4.37 -0.62
CA VAL A 134 8.24 3.50 -0.04
C VAL A 134 6.88 3.79 -0.69
N SER A 135 6.56 5.06 -0.95
CA SER A 135 5.34 5.43 -1.70
C SER A 135 5.36 4.90 -3.14
N GLY A 136 6.54 4.91 -3.78
CA GLY A 136 6.72 4.34 -5.12
C GLY A 136 6.83 2.82 -5.17
N ALA A 137 7.03 2.15 -4.01
CA ALA A 137 7.05 0.70 -3.90
C ALA A 137 5.66 0.08 -4.03
N GLU A 138 4.61 0.88 -3.81
CA GLU A 138 3.24 0.46 -4.05
C GLU A 138 2.99 0.28 -5.55
N MET A 139 2.61 -0.94 -5.94
CA MET A 139 2.06 -1.16 -7.28
C MET A 139 0.60 -0.73 -7.29
N VAL A 140 0.35 0.48 -7.80
CA VAL A 140 -1.00 1.00 -8.05
C VAL A 140 -1.71 0.20 -9.16
N GLU A 141 -0.95 -0.34 -10.11
CA GLU A 141 -1.47 -1.19 -11.20
C GLU A 141 -1.20 -2.68 -10.92
N ARG A 142 -2.27 -3.49 -10.99
CA ARG A 142 -2.21 -4.95 -10.85
C ARG A 142 -1.37 -5.52 -12.02
N PRO A 143 -0.38 -6.40 -11.75
CA PRO A 143 0.34 -7.04 -12.84
C PRO A 143 -0.58 -8.00 -13.61
N ASP A 144 -0.66 -7.88 -14.94
CA ASP A 144 -1.50 -8.70 -15.83
C ASP A 144 -1.09 -10.20 -15.94
N ILE A 145 -0.24 -10.69 -15.05
CA ILE A 145 0.30 -12.05 -15.12
C ILE A 145 -0.62 -12.98 -14.32
N SER A 146 -1.23 -13.96 -14.98
CA SER A 146 -2.02 -15.02 -14.32
C SER A 146 -1.16 -16.25 -14.00
N TYR A 147 -1.68 -17.17 -13.17
CA TYR A 147 -1.02 -18.46 -12.92
C TYR A 147 -0.81 -19.30 -14.18
N ASP A 148 -1.65 -19.13 -15.20
CA ASP A 148 -1.51 -19.83 -16.49
C ASP A 148 -0.25 -19.40 -17.26
N SER A 149 0.24 -18.19 -16.97
CA SER A 149 1.49 -17.67 -17.53
C SER A 149 2.74 -18.22 -16.84
N VAL A 150 2.59 -18.95 -15.74
CA VAL A 150 3.68 -19.64 -15.03
C VAL A 150 3.54 -21.14 -15.29
N ALA A 151 4.45 -21.75 -16.02
CA ALA A 151 4.33 -23.16 -16.43
C ALA A 151 5.39 -24.05 -15.75
N GLY A 152 5.02 -25.29 -15.40
CA GLY A 152 5.97 -26.30 -14.90
C GLY A 152 6.35 -26.20 -13.42
N LEU A 153 5.58 -25.45 -12.61
CA LEU A 153 5.82 -25.22 -11.18
C LEU A 153 4.57 -25.52 -10.35
N ASP A 154 3.90 -26.63 -10.64
CA ASP A 154 2.54 -26.87 -10.11
C ASP A 154 2.55 -27.13 -8.60
N GLU A 155 3.53 -27.87 -8.08
CA GLU A 155 3.72 -28.09 -6.64
C GLU A 155 4.07 -26.79 -5.89
N GLN A 156 4.93 -25.95 -6.49
CA GLN A 156 5.31 -24.67 -5.90
C GLN A 156 4.14 -23.68 -5.92
N LYS A 157 3.31 -23.68 -6.99
CA LYS A 157 2.09 -22.87 -7.03
C LYS A 157 1.12 -23.27 -5.93
N GLU A 158 0.88 -24.57 -5.76
CA GLU A 158 -0.01 -25.07 -4.71
C GLU A 158 0.48 -24.65 -3.32
N SER A 159 1.77 -24.84 -3.05
CA SER A 159 2.41 -24.42 -1.79
C SER A 159 2.26 -22.91 -1.51
N VAL A 160 2.42 -22.07 -2.54
CA VAL A 160 2.25 -20.61 -2.41
C VAL A 160 0.78 -20.22 -2.18
N ARG A 161 -0.16 -20.86 -2.89
CA ARG A 161 -1.60 -20.64 -2.71
C ARG A 161 -2.06 -21.01 -1.29
N GLU A 162 -1.61 -22.15 -0.79
CA GLU A 162 -1.92 -22.60 0.57
C GLU A 162 -1.43 -21.63 1.64
N ALA A 163 -0.27 -21.02 1.42
CA ALA A 163 0.36 -20.14 2.41
C ALA A 163 -0.10 -18.68 2.33
N ILE A 164 -0.61 -18.19 1.19
CA ILE A 164 -1.07 -16.80 1.03
C ILE A 164 -2.58 -16.69 0.78
N GLU A 165 -3.10 -17.37 -0.24
CA GLU A 165 -4.51 -17.23 -0.65
C GLU A 165 -5.45 -17.80 0.40
N LEU A 166 -5.13 -18.97 0.95
CA LEU A 166 -5.96 -19.66 1.93
C LEU A 166 -6.17 -18.84 3.22
N PRO A 167 -5.11 -18.25 3.83
CA PRO A 167 -5.27 -17.36 4.97
C PRO A 167 -6.04 -16.07 4.68
N LEU A 168 -5.89 -15.51 3.48
CA LEU A 168 -6.57 -14.27 3.08
C LEU A 168 -8.06 -14.48 2.77
N ASN A 169 -8.38 -15.58 2.06
CA ASN A 169 -9.75 -15.86 1.62
C ASN A 169 -10.61 -16.53 2.70
N SER A 170 -10.01 -17.28 3.63
CA SER A 170 -10.77 -18.07 4.61
C SER A 170 -10.12 -18.10 6.01
N PRO A 171 -9.97 -16.93 6.66
CA PRO A 171 -9.37 -16.84 8.00
C PRO A 171 -10.16 -17.62 9.07
N GLU A 172 -11.46 -17.83 8.88
CA GLU A 172 -12.29 -18.61 9.81
C GLU A 172 -11.87 -20.08 9.93
N LEU A 173 -11.36 -20.68 8.84
CA LEU A 173 -10.91 -22.07 8.86
C LEU A 173 -9.70 -22.24 9.78
N PHE A 174 -8.76 -21.29 9.75
CA PHE A 174 -7.60 -21.28 10.64
C PHE A 174 -8.02 -21.13 12.10
N ARG A 175 -9.00 -20.25 12.39
CA ARG A 175 -9.56 -20.09 13.75
C ARG A 175 -10.28 -21.34 14.25
N LYS A 176 -11.02 -22.05 13.39
CA LYS A 176 -11.72 -23.31 13.75
C LYS A 176 -10.74 -24.46 14.03
N VAL A 177 -9.66 -24.55 13.24
CA VAL A 177 -8.62 -25.57 13.41
C VAL A 177 -7.69 -25.21 14.58
N GLY A 178 -7.59 -23.94 14.96
CA GLY A 178 -6.76 -23.46 16.06
C GLY A 178 -5.27 -23.39 15.70
N ILE A 179 -4.96 -23.18 14.42
CA ILE A 179 -3.59 -23.04 13.92
C ILE A 179 -3.32 -21.61 13.48
N GLU A 180 -2.11 -21.12 13.74
CA GLU A 180 -1.66 -19.82 13.24
C GLU A 180 -1.30 -19.94 11.75
N PRO A 181 -1.79 -19.03 10.89
CA PRO A 181 -1.40 -19.03 9.49
C PRO A 181 0.09 -18.65 9.36
N PRO A 182 0.80 -19.17 8.35
CA PRO A 182 2.18 -18.78 8.11
C PRO A 182 2.28 -17.27 7.86
N LYS A 183 3.33 -16.65 8.41
CA LYS A 183 3.55 -15.19 8.29
C LYS A 183 4.27 -14.83 7.00
N GLY A 184 5.28 -15.61 6.63
CA GLY A 184 6.13 -15.33 5.47
C GLY A 184 6.51 -16.56 4.66
N ILE A 185 6.68 -16.35 3.36
CA ILE A 185 7.21 -17.33 2.40
C ILE A 185 8.57 -16.85 1.88
N LEU A 186 9.54 -17.75 1.81
CA LEU A 186 10.82 -17.53 1.16
C LEU A 186 10.93 -18.39 -0.11
N LEU A 187 11.08 -17.74 -1.27
CA LEU A 187 11.29 -18.36 -2.57
C LEU A 187 12.80 -18.50 -2.85
N VAL A 188 13.32 -19.73 -2.83
CA VAL A 188 14.74 -20.06 -3.05
C VAL A 188 14.95 -20.82 -4.36
N GLY A 189 16.19 -20.88 -4.87
CA GLY A 189 16.51 -21.49 -6.18
C GLY A 189 17.31 -20.60 -7.14
N PRO A 190 17.70 -21.10 -8.32
CA PRO A 190 18.58 -20.39 -9.24
C PRO A 190 17.90 -19.23 -9.98
N PRO A 191 18.68 -18.25 -10.47
CA PRO A 191 18.14 -17.11 -11.21
C PRO A 191 17.49 -17.56 -12.51
N GLY A 192 16.43 -16.85 -12.92
CA GLY A 192 15.73 -17.12 -14.18
C GLY A 192 14.72 -18.27 -14.15
N CYS A 193 14.42 -18.84 -12.98
CA CYS A 193 13.36 -19.87 -12.82
C CYS A 193 11.97 -19.30 -12.50
N GLY A 194 11.79 -17.98 -12.56
CA GLY A 194 10.46 -17.35 -12.49
C GLY A 194 9.94 -17.03 -11.09
N LYS A 195 10.80 -16.90 -10.08
CA LYS A 195 10.42 -16.45 -8.70
C LYS A 195 9.57 -15.17 -8.72
N THR A 196 10.07 -14.13 -9.39
CA THR A 196 9.38 -12.85 -9.54
C THR A 196 8.08 -12.98 -10.36
N LEU A 197 8.01 -13.92 -11.31
CA LEU A 197 6.78 -14.18 -12.07
C LEU A 197 5.72 -14.86 -11.20
N LEU A 198 6.12 -15.80 -10.34
CA LEU A 198 5.23 -16.47 -9.40
C LEU A 198 4.65 -15.47 -8.40
N ALA A 199 5.47 -14.58 -7.83
CA ALA A 199 5.00 -13.54 -6.93
C ALA A 199 4.01 -12.57 -7.60
N LYS A 200 4.28 -12.16 -8.86
CA LYS A 200 3.35 -11.33 -9.64
C LYS A 200 2.03 -12.05 -9.96
N ALA A 201 2.08 -13.35 -10.22
CA ALA A 201 0.88 -14.15 -10.47
C ALA A 201 -0.01 -14.25 -9.23
N VAL A 202 0.58 -14.40 -8.04
CA VAL A 202 -0.14 -14.37 -6.76
C VAL A 202 -0.82 -13.01 -6.58
N ALA A 203 -0.09 -11.93 -6.81
CA ALA A 203 -0.60 -10.57 -6.65
C ALA A 203 -1.82 -10.28 -7.52
N ASN A 204 -1.90 -10.88 -8.71
CA ASN A 204 -3.04 -10.72 -9.61
C ASN A 204 -4.27 -11.55 -9.18
N HIS A 205 -4.05 -12.71 -8.56
CA HIS A 205 -5.13 -13.58 -8.09
C HIS A 205 -5.69 -13.17 -6.73
N THR A 206 -4.91 -12.46 -5.92
CA THR A 206 -5.36 -11.90 -4.64
C THR A 206 -5.86 -10.47 -4.81
N ASP A 207 -7.04 -10.15 -4.30
CA ASP A 207 -7.54 -8.76 -4.18
C ASP A 207 -6.86 -7.98 -3.03
N ALA A 208 -5.55 -8.15 -2.87
CA ALA A 208 -4.73 -7.53 -1.84
C ALA A 208 -3.81 -6.46 -2.44
N THR A 209 -3.49 -5.43 -1.66
CA THR A 209 -2.53 -4.39 -2.06
C THR A 209 -1.15 -5.00 -2.23
N PHE A 210 -0.53 -4.87 -3.39
CA PHE A 210 0.82 -5.41 -3.65
C PHE A 210 1.89 -4.33 -3.50
N ILE A 211 2.81 -4.54 -2.57
CA ILE A 211 3.93 -3.64 -2.31
C ILE A 211 5.22 -4.35 -2.69
N ARG A 212 5.95 -3.85 -3.69
CA ARG A 212 7.21 -4.43 -4.16
C ARG A 212 8.38 -3.57 -3.74
N MET A 213 9.35 -4.19 -3.09
CA MET A 213 10.62 -3.57 -2.76
C MET A 213 11.79 -4.48 -3.13
N VAL A 214 12.90 -3.89 -3.59
CA VAL A 214 14.13 -4.66 -3.85
C VAL A 214 15.02 -4.56 -2.61
N GLY A 215 15.62 -5.67 -2.17
CA GLY A 215 16.46 -5.71 -0.96
C GLY A 215 17.65 -4.75 -1.04
N SER A 216 18.16 -4.47 -2.24
CA SER A 216 19.21 -3.47 -2.46
C SER A 216 18.75 -2.03 -2.16
N GLU A 217 17.46 -1.72 -2.27
CA GLU A 217 16.90 -0.40 -1.93
C GLU A 217 16.88 -0.16 -0.42
N LEU A 218 16.78 -1.24 0.38
CA LEU A 218 16.86 -1.18 1.84
C LEU A 218 18.31 -1.03 2.34
N ALA A 219 19.31 -1.34 1.51
CA ALA A 219 20.72 -1.25 1.86
C ALA A 219 21.25 0.20 1.71
N GLN A 220 20.90 1.06 2.65
CA GLN A 220 21.33 2.46 2.65
C GLN A 220 22.71 2.67 3.29
N LYS A 221 23.44 3.70 2.82
CA LYS A 221 24.75 4.09 3.37
C LYS A 221 24.63 4.95 4.63
N TYR A 222 23.50 5.64 4.79
CA TYR A 222 23.23 6.54 5.91
C TYR A 222 22.71 5.75 7.10
N ILE A 223 23.24 6.07 8.29
CA ILE A 223 22.92 5.34 9.52
C ILE A 223 21.47 5.59 9.92
N GLY A 224 20.69 4.53 10.11
CA GLY A 224 19.30 4.58 10.55
C GLY A 224 18.27 4.74 9.45
N GLU A 225 18.66 5.08 8.22
CA GLU A 225 17.75 5.23 7.08
C GLU A 225 17.11 3.90 6.68
N GLY A 226 17.91 2.83 6.59
CA GLY A 226 17.38 1.51 6.22
C GLY A 226 16.36 0.99 7.24
N GLY A 227 16.63 1.16 8.54
CA GLY A 227 15.69 0.82 9.59
C GLY A 227 14.40 1.67 9.57
N ARG A 228 14.50 2.96 9.23
CA ARG A 228 13.33 3.85 9.07
C ARG A 228 12.46 3.39 7.90
N MET A 229 13.07 3.08 6.75
CA MET A 229 12.36 2.58 5.57
C MET A 229 11.61 1.27 5.83
N VAL A 230 12.21 0.34 6.59
CA VAL A 230 11.54 -0.91 6.97
C VAL A 230 10.29 -0.64 7.81
N ARG A 231 10.36 0.26 8.80
CA ARG A 231 9.18 0.62 9.61
C ARG A 231 8.09 1.25 8.76
N GLU A 232 8.47 2.20 7.91
CA GLU A 232 7.53 2.85 6.99
C GLU A 232 6.89 1.80 6.07
N LEU A 233 7.65 0.88 5.47
CA LEU A 233 7.11 -0.20 4.63
C LEU A 233 6.03 -1.05 5.35
N PHE A 234 6.28 -1.46 6.59
CA PHE A 234 5.32 -2.26 7.36
C PHE A 234 4.10 -1.44 7.79
N SER A 235 4.27 -0.15 8.10
CA SER A 235 3.14 0.75 8.31
C SER A 235 2.26 0.86 7.05
N LEU A 236 2.84 0.80 5.84
CA LEU A 236 2.09 0.88 4.55
C LEU A 236 1.20 -0.31 4.41
N ALA A 237 1.81 -1.46 4.66
CA ALA A 237 1.17 -2.73 4.56
C ALA A 237 0.02 -2.84 5.58
N LYS A 238 0.21 -2.33 6.80
CA LYS A 238 -0.82 -2.29 7.85
C LYS A 238 -1.98 -1.36 7.51
N GLU A 239 -1.71 -0.15 7.02
CA GLU A 239 -2.77 0.80 6.64
C GLU A 239 -3.57 0.31 5.43
N LYS A 240 -2.91 -0.37 4.49
CA LYS A 240 -3.51 -0.92 3.26
C LYS A 240 -3.91 -2.39 3.36
N ALA A 241 -4.08 -2.92 4.57
CA ALA A 241 -4.48 -4.30 4.78
C ALA A 241 -5.88 -4.58 4.17
N PRO A 242 -6.08 -5.69 3.43
CA PRO A 242 -5.16 -6.80 3.19
C PRO A 242 -4.04 -6.46 2.19
N SER A 243 -2.80 -6.80 2.53
CA SER A 243 -1.63 -6.45 1.71
C SER A 243 -0.58 -7.56 1.64
N ILE A 244 0.18 -7.56 0.55
CA ILE A 244 1.28 -8.50 0.29
C ILE A 244 2.55 -7.69 0.04
N ILE A 245 3.56 -7.89 0.88
CA ILE A 245 4.90 -7.32 0.72
C ILE A 245 5.75 -8.33 -0.06
N PHE A 246 6.25 -7.94 -1.23
CA PHE A 246 7.21 -8.71 -2.01
C PHE A 246 8.61 -8.08 -1.93
N LEU A 247 9.54 -8.81 -1.30
CA LEU A 247 10.95 -8.46 -1.17
C LEU A 247 11.78 -9.28 -2.17
N ASP A 248 12.23 -8.66 -3.26
CA ASP A 248 13.15 -9.32 -4.20
C ASP A 248 14.60 -9.13 -3.74
N GLU A 249 15.51 -10.05 -4.09
CA GLU A 249 16.94 -9.96 -3.72
C GLU A 249 17.19 -9.70 -2.22
N ILE A 250 16.49 -10.45 -1.35
CA ILE A 250 16.66 -10.31 0.11
C ILE A 250 18.09 -10.63 0.57
N ASP A 251 18.88 -11.33 -0.24
CA ASP A 251 20.29 -11.62 0.02
C ASP A 251 21.17 -10.36 0.07
N ALA A 252 20.72 -9.23 -0.49
CA ALA A 252 21.40 -7.94 -0.33
C ALA A 252 21.50 -7.51 1.15
N ILE A 253 20.44 -7.74 1.93
CA ILE A 253 20.34 -7.37 3.36
C ILE A 253 20.47 -8.56 4.31
N GLY A 254 20.13 -9.77 3.85
CA GLY A 254 20.05 -10.99 4.64
C GLY A 254 21.32 -11.82 4.68
N ALA A 255 22.42 -11.36 4.08
CA ALA A 255 23.68 -12.11 4.06
C ALA A 255 24.31 -12.22 5.46
N LYS A 256 24.75 -13.42 5.84
CA LYS A 256 25.48 -13.74 7.07
C LYS A 256 26.88 -13.11 7.03
N ARG A 257 26.98 -11.84 7.45
CA ARG A 257 28.26 -11.10 7.53
C ARG A 257 28.87 -11.33 8.91
N LEU A 258 29.84 -12.23 9.00
CA LEU A 258 30.40 -12.63 10.29
C LEU A 258 31.34 -11.58 10.92
N ASP A 259 32.02 -10.72 10.16
CA ASP A 259 32.96 -9.75 10.74
C ASP A 259 33.22 -8.52 9.81
N GLY A 260 32.18 -7.71 9.56
CA GLY A 260 32.32 -6.48 8.75
C GLY A 260 32.84 -5.29 9.56
N SER A 261 34.10 -4.89 9.34
CA SER A 261 34.74 -3.72 9.94
C SER A 261 34.29 -2.37 9.32
N THR A 262 33.49 -2.40 8.26
CA THR A 262 33.02 -1.21 7.54
C THR A 262 31.69 -0.69 8.11
N SER A 263 31.56 0.62 8.28
CA SER A 263 30.32 1.26 8.77
C SER A 263 29.07 0.90 7.96
N GLY A 264 29.20 0.64 6.65
CA GLY A 264 28.08 0.24 5.80
C GLY A 264 27.55 -1.17 6.08
N ASP A 265 28.42 -2.12 6.44
CA ASP A 265 28.00 -3.50 6.75
C ASP A 265 27.18 -3.55 8.03
N ARG A 266 27.57 -2.73 9.02
CA ARG A 266 26.84 -2.59 10.29
C ARG A 266 25.44 -2.02 10.08
N GLU A 267 25.27 -1.09 9.13
CA GLU A 267 23.96 -0.52 8.81
C GLU A 267 23.03 -1.53 8.14
N VAL A 268 23.56 -2.33 7.21
CA VAL A 268 22.79 -3.41 6.57
C VAL A 268 22.34 -4.44 7.60
N GLN A 269 23.22 -4.85 8.53
CA GLN A 269 22.85 -5.73 9.65
C GLN A 269 21.78 -5.10 10.55
N ARG A 270 21.87 -3.79 10.83
CA ARG A 270 20.86 -3.08 11.62
C ARG A 270 19.50 -3.08 10.93
N THR A 271 19.49 -2.89 9.62
CA THR A 271 18.27 -2.94 8.79
C THR A 271 17.67 -4.35 8.80
N LEU A 272 18.50 -5.39 8.70
CA LEU A 272 18.05 -6.79 8.84
C LEU A 272 17.44 -7.05 10.22
N MET A 273 18.10 -6.61 11.29
CA MET A 273 17.56 -6.74 12.65
C MET A 273 16.22 -6.02 12.82
N GLN A 274 16.05 -4.85 12.19
CA GLN A 274 14.76 -4.15 12.20
C GLN A 274 13.69 -4.94 11.42
N LEU A 275 14.02 -5.51 10.26
CA LEU A 275 13.10 -6.36 9.51
C LEU A 275 12.65 -7.57 10.34
N LEU A 276 13.59 -8.23 11.02
CA LEU A 276 13.28 -9.34 11.93
C LEU A 276 12.39 -8.91 13.09
N ALA A 277 12.62 -7.72 13.66
CA ALA A 277 11.80 -7.18 14.74
C ALA A 277 10.36 -6.88 14.29
N GLU A 278 10.15 -6.39 13.07
CA GLU A 278 8.81 -6.18 12.51
C GLU A 278 8.09 -7.52 12.20
N LEU A 279 8.83 -8.56 11.78
CA LEU A 279 8.29 -9.91 11.55
C LEU A 279 7.87 -10.62 12.84
N ASP A 280 8.70 -10.50 13.88
CA ASP A 280 8.48 -11.09 15.20
C ASP A 280 7.49 -10.28 16.04
N GLY A 281 7.15 -9.06 15.62
CA GLY A 281 6.44 -8.05 16.39
C GLY A 281 5.25 -8.58 17.20
N PHE A 282 5.08 -8.00 18.39
CA PHE A 282 3.99 -8.35 19.32
C PHE A 282 2.60 -8.09 18.73
N ASP A 283 2.50 -7.14 17.80
CA ASP A 283 1.29 -6.94 17.03
C ASP A 283 1.21 -8.00 15.93
N VAL A 284 0.26 -8.93 16.06
CA VAL A 284 -0.05 -9.89 15.01
C VAL A 284 -0.32 -9.09 13.73
N LEU A 285 0.48 -9.34 12.69
CA LEU A 285 0.28 -8.83 11.34
C LEU A 285 -0.98 -9.47 10.73
N GLU A 286 -2.15 -9.14 11.27
CA GLU A 286 -3.42 -9.60 10.73
C GLU A 286 -3.55 -9.06 9.30
N ASN A 287 -3.71 -9.97 8.34
CA ASN A 287 -3.92 -9.67 6.92
C ASN A 287 -2.73 -9.04 6.15
N VAL A 288 -1.53 -9.03 6.72
CA VAL A 288 -0.30 -8.68 5.98
C VAL A 288 0.52 -9.94 5.74
N LYS A 289 0.82 -10.25 4.48
CA LYS A 289 1.62 -11.42 4.08
C LYS A 289 2.91 -11.00 3.41
N ILE A 290 3.97 -11.78 3.61
CA ILE A 290 5.31 -11.43 3.15
C ILE A 290 5.86 -12.54 2.26
N ILE A 291 6.37 -12.13 1.10
CA ILE A 291 7.03 -13.00 0.14
C ILE A 291 8.43 -12.46 -0.07
N ALA A 292 9.46 -13.23 0.27
CA ALA A 292 10.83 -12.89 -0.04
C ALA A 292 11.37 -13.81 -1.13
N ALA A 293 12.22 -13.29 -2.02
CA ALA A 293 12.93 -14.07 -3.02
C ALA A 293 14.44 -13.92 -2.87
N THR A 294 15.16 -15.03 -2.99
CA THR A 294 16.63 -15.06 -3.03
C THR A 294 17.13 -16.00 -4.12
N ASN A 295 18.26 -15.68 -4.72
CA ASN A 295 18.99 -16.57 -5.62
C ASN A 295 20.08 -17.37 -4.89
N ARG A 296 20.46 -16.94 -3.68
CA ARG A 296 21.59 -17.44 -2.91
C ARG A 296 21.15 -17.82 -1.49
N PRO A 297 20.53 -19.00 -1.30
CA PRO A 297 20.13 -19.45 0.03
C PRO A 297 21.33 -19.76 0.93
N ASP A 298 22.52 -20.02 0.37
CA ASP A 298 23.77 -20.35 1.06
C ASP A 298 24.31 -19.21 1.95
N ILE A 299 24.09 -17.96 1.54
CA ILE A 299 24.59 -16.80 2.28
C ILE A 299 23.58 -16.23 3.26
N LEU A 300 22.33 -16.69 3.27
CA LEU A 300 21.30 -16.12 4.12
C LEU A 300 21.55 -16.43 5.60
N ASP A 301 21.22 -15.46 6.46
CA ASP A 301 21.23 -15.64 7.90
C ASP A 301 20.15 -16.65 8.33
N GLU A 302 20.55 -17.65 9.10
CA GLU A 302 19.65 -18.64 9.71
C GLU A 302 18.58 -17.99 10.60
N ALA A 303 18.84 -16.77 11.09
CA ALA A 303 17.84 -15.99 11.80
C ALA A 303 16.55 -15.81 10.97
N LEU A 304 16.63 -15.61 9.65
CA LEU A 304 15.44 -15.45 8.80
C LEU A 304 14.62 -16.74 8.71
N LEU A 305 15.27 -17.90 8.77
CA LEU A 305 14.66 -19.22 8.61
C LEU A 305 14.03 -19.77 9.90
N ARG A 306 14.10 -19.04 11.00
CA ARG A 306 13.51 -19.49 12.27
C ARG A 306 11.98 -19.49 12.17
N PRO A 307 11.31 -20.51 12.75
CA PRO A 307 9.85 -20.52 12.87
C PRO A 307 9.33 -19.24 13.53
N GLY A 308 8.24 -18.69 13.01
CA GLY A 308 7.66 -17.40 13.40
C GLY A 308 8.07 -16.21 12.50
N ARG A 309 8.91 -16.45 11.47
CA ARG A 309 9.38 -15.47 10.48
C ARG A 309 9.04 -15.94 9.06
N PHE A 310 10.01 -16.55 8.37
CA PHE A 310 9.76 -17.24 7.09
C PHE A 310 9.45 -18.71 7.36
N ASP A 311 8.19 -18.99 7.69
CA ASP A 311 7.72 -20.33 8.06
C ASP A 311 7.76 -21.34 6.91
N ARG A 312 7.66 -20.85 5.67
CA ARG A 312 7.66 -21.69 4.47
C ARG A 312 8.81 -21.30 3.54
N VAL A 313 9.72 -22.24 3.32
CA VAL A 313 10.77 -22.14 2.30
C VAL A 313 10.34 -22.97 1.09
N ILE A 314 10.14 -22.33 -0.05
CA ILE A 314 9.75 -22.98 -1.30
C ILE A 314 10.93 -22.92 -2.25
N GLU A 315 11.49 -24.08 -2.54
CA GLU A 315 12.56 -24.24 -3.51
C GLU A 315 11.97 -24.33 -4.92
N ILE A 316 12.46 -23.45 -5.81
CA ILE A 316 12.14 -23.45 -7.23
C ILE A 316 13.31 -24.12 -7.95
N PRO A 317 13.18 -25.40 -8.34
CA PRO A 317 14.24 -26.11 -9.04
C PRO A 317 14.37 -25.63 -10.50
N ILE A 318 15.43 -26.09 -11.16
CA ILE A 318 15.55 -25.97 -12.62
C ILE A 318 14.43 -26.82 -13.25
N PRO A 319 13.73 -26.33 -14.30
CA PRO A 319 12.60 -27.05 -14.85
C PRO A 319 12.95 -28.43 -15.42
N ASP A 320 12.18 -29.45 -15.01
CA ASP A 320 12.21 -30.80 -15.58
C ASP A 320 11.73 -30.83 -17.03
N ASP A 321 11.89 -31.95 -17.74
CA ASP A 321 11.49 -32.11 -19.14
C ASP A 321 10.02 -31.74 -19.37
N VAL A 322 9.14 -32.09 -18.42
CA VAL A 322 7.72 -31.72 -18.43
C VAL A 322 7.54 -30.21 -18.27
N GLY A 323 8.25 -29.60 -17.32
CA GLY A 323 8.22 -28.15 -17.10
C GLY A 323 8.76 -27.37 -18.30
N ARG A 324 9.89 -27.80 -18.89
CA ARG A 324 10.47 -27.20 -20.10
C ARG A 324 9.52 -27.29 -21.29
N LYS A 325 8.84 -28.43 -21.46
CA LYS A 325 7.80 -28.58 -22.48
C LYS A 325 6.68 -27.56 -22.29
N ALA A 326 6.18 -27.39 -21.07
CA ALA A 326 5.10 -26.47 -20.77
C ALA A 326 5.52 -25.00 -20.99
N ILE A 327 6.74 -24.62 -20.56
CA ILE A 327 7.30 -23.29 -20.79
C ILE A 327 7.51 -23.02 -22.29
N LEU A 328 8.03 -23.99 -23.03
CA LEU A 328 8.21 -23.88 -24.48
C LEU A 328 6.86 -23.71 -25.18
N GLN A 329 5.86 -24.51 -24.83
CA GLN A 329 4.51 -24.43 -25.40
C GLN A 329 3.91 -23.03 -25.18
N LEU A 330 3.94 -22.52 -23.94
CA LEU A 330 3.39 -21.21 -23.59
C LEU A 330 4.02 -20.07 -24.41
N ASN A 331 5.33 -20.15 -24.67
CA ASN A 331 6.00 -19.14 -25.49
C ASN A 331 5.70 -19.33 -26.99
N ILE A 332 5.64 -20.57 -27.46
CA ILE A 332 5.34 -20.91 -28.86
C ILE A 332 3.91 -20.49 -29.25
N ASP A 333 2.95 -20.63 -28.35
CA ASP A 333 1.55 -20.23 -28.59
C ASP A 333 1.40 -18.73 -28.86
N LYS A 334 2.34 -17.91 -28.38
CA LYS A 334 2.39 -16.46 -28.63
C LYS A 334 3.10 -16.10 -29.94
N MET A 335 3.71 -17.06 -30.64
CA MET A 335 4.55 -16.84 -31.81
C MET A 335 3.96 -17.48 -33.08
N SER A 336 4.20 -16.85 -34.24
CA SER A 336 3.87 -17.44 -35.54
C SER A 336 4.86 -18.56 -35.87
N THR A 337 4.44 -19.81 -35.69
CA THR A 337 5.30 -20.98 -35.89
C THR A 337 4.70 -21.98 -36.89
N LYS A 338 5.56 -22.67 -37.64
CA LYS A 338 5.15 -23.87 -38.41
C LYS A 338 5.16 -25.10 -37.49
N LYS A 339 4.82 -26.28 -38.02
CA LYS A 339 4.86 -27.55 -37.24
C LYS A 339 6.24 -27.74 -36.58
N ILE A 340 6.32 -27.53 -35.27
CA ILE A 340 7.52 -27.73 -34.45
C ILE A 340 7.38 -29.03 -33.67
N GLN A 341 8.43 -29.85 -33.69
CA GLN A 341 8.52 -31.02 -32.82
C GLN A 341 9.15 -30.63 -31.48
N LEU A 342 8.32 -30.42 -30.47
CA LEU A 342 8.75 -30.02 -29.12
C LEU A 342 9.74 -31.01 -28.49
N LYS A 343 9.53 -32.32 -28.70
CA LYS A 343 10.40 -33.37 -28.13
C LYS A 343 11.87 -33.17 -28.50
N ALA A 344 12.15 -32.93 -29.78
CA ALA A 344 13.51 -32.73 -30.27
C ALA A 344 14.22 -31.49 -29.69
N ILE A 345 13.46 -30.48 -29.26
CA ILE A 345 13.97 -29.26 -28.62
C ILE A 345 14.23 -29.53 -27.13
N ILE A 346 13.32 -30.25 -26.46
CA ILE A 346 13.44 -30.59 -25.03
C ILE A 346 14.69 -31.43 -24.77
N ASP A 347 14.97 -32.41 -25.64
CA ASP A 347 16.14 -33.29 -25.54
C ASP A 347 17.46 -32.51 -25.64
N LYS A 348 17.46 -31.35 -26.32
CA LYS A 348 18.64 -30.49 -26.52
C LYS A 348 18.73 -29.31 -25.55
N THR A 349 17.72 -29.13 -24.69
CA THR A 349 17.63 -28.03 -23.71
C THR A 349 17.75 -28.53 -22.27
N SER A 350 18.41 -29.67 -22.06
CA SER A 350 18.69 -30.21 -20.73
C SER A 350 19.45 -29.19 -19.87
N GLY A 351 18.94 -28.90 -18.67
CA GLY A 351 19.57 -27.94 -17.74
C GLY A 351 19.36 -26.46 -18.11
N PHE A 352 18.38 -26.15 -18.96
CA PHE A 352 18.02 -24.77 -19.27
C PHE A 352 17.08 -24.20 -18.20
N SER A 353 17.33 -22.96 -17.76
CA SER A 353 16.41 -22.22 -16.91
C SER A 353 15.21 -21.67 -17.70
N GLY A 354 14.13 -21.30 -17.02
CA GLY A 354 12.95 -20.72 -17.68
C GLY A 354 13.28 -19.47 -18.52
N ALA A 355 14.20 -18.64 -18.04
CA ALA A 355 14.72 -17.48 -18.75
C ALA A 355 15.52 -17.87 -20.00
N GLU A 356 16.35 -18.91 -19.93
CA GLU A 356 17.12 -19.42 -21.08
C GLU A 356 16.19 -20.00 -22.16
N ILE A 357 15.11 -20.69 -21.76
CA ILE A 357 14.09 -21.20 -22.69
C ILE A 357 13.37 -20.05 -23.39
N LYS A 358 12.99 -19.01 -22.65
CA LYS A 358 12.40 -17.79 -23.22
C LYS A 358 13.37 -17.09 -24.17
N ALA A 359 14.65 -16.99 -23.80
CA ALA A 359 15.68 -16.43 -24.66
C ALA A 359 15.86 -17.25 -25.95
N THR A 360 15.73 -18.58 -25.87
CA THR A 360 15.78 -19.48 -27.04
C THR A 360 14.64 -19.16 -28.01
N CYS A 361 13.43 -18.97 -27.49
CA CYS A 361 12.27 -18.58 -28.29
C CYS A 361 12.47 -17.23 -29.00
N VAL A 362 12.98 -16.23 -28.27
CA VAL A 362 13.24 -14.89 -28.82
C VAL A 362 14.33 -14.92 -29.88
N GLU A 363 15.44 -15.63 -29.64
CA GLU A 363 16.55 -15.75 -30.60
C GLU A 363 16.11 -16.49 -31.86
N ALA A 364 15.30 -17.54 -31.75
CA ALA A 364 14.70 -18.23 -32.90
C ALA A 364 13.84 -17.28 -33.75
N GLY A 365 13.06 -16.41 -33.09
CA GLY A 365 12.30 -15.34 -33.76
C GLY A 365 13.21 -14.35 -34.50
N MET A 366 14.32 -13.91 -33.89
CA MET A 366 15.27 -13.01 -34.53
C MET A 366 15.96 -13.64 -35.75
N ILE A 367 16.28 -14.94 -35.70
CA ILE A 367 16.86 -15.67 -36.84
C ILE A 367 15.88 -15.70 -38.01
N ALA A 368 14.61 -16.00 -37.75
CA ALA A 368 13.56 -15.99 -38.77
C ALA A 368 13.37 -14.59 -39.39
N ILE A 369 13.34 -13.54 -38.57
CA ILE A 369 13.23 -12.14 -39.02
C ILE A 369 14.44 -11.73 -39.86
N ARG A 370 15.67 -12.10 -39.46
CA ARG A 370 16.90 -11.80 -40.21
C ARG A 370 16.90 -12.42 -41.60
N GLN A 371 16.22 -13.55 -41.77
CA GLN A 371 16.04 -14.23 -43.05
C GLN A 371 14.81 -13.73 -43.83
N GLY A 372 14.13 -12.68 -43.35
CA GLY A 372 12.93 -12.12 -44.00
C GLY A 372 11.68 -13.01 -43.91
N ARG A 373 11.64 -13.96 -42.96
CA ARG A 373 10.50 -14.87 -42.77
C ARG A 373 9.59 -14.38 -41.64
N GLY A 374 8.27 -14.42 -41.88
CA GLY A 374 7.23 -14.12 -40.87
C GLY A 374 6.81 -15.32 -40.01
N TYR A 375 7.55 -16.43 -40.08
CA TYR A 375 7.26 -17.65 -39.31
C TYR A 375 8.56 -18.34 -38.88
N ILE A 376 8.52 -18.96 -37.71
CA ILE A 376 9.65 -19.70 -37.12
C ILE A 376 9.57 -21.18 -37.54
N THR A 377 10.72 -21.76 -37.87
CA THR A 377 10.88 -23.18 -38.23
C THR A 377 11.68 -23.94 -37.18
N GLN A 378 11.68 -25.27 -37.26
CA GLN A 378 12.42 -26.12 -36.34
C GLN A 378 13.95 -25.88 -36.41
N ASP A 379 14.48 -25.55 -37.59
CA ASP A 379 15.91 -25.27 -37.76
C ASP A 379 16.34 -24.00 -37.03
N ASP A 380 15.47 -22.98 -36.99
CA ASP A 380 15.72 -21.73 -36.23
C ASP A 380 15.85 -22.00 -34.73
N PHE A 381 15.02 -22.88 -34.19
CA PHE A 381 15.11 -23.32 -32.81
C PHE A 381 16.42 -24.08 -32.56
N LEU A 382 16.81 -25.00 -33.44
CA LEU A 382 18.07 -25.73 -33.28
C LEU A 382 19.29 -24.81 -33.37
N GLU A 383 19.26 -23.79 -34.22
CA GLU A 383 20.33 -22.78 -34.29
C GLU A 383 20.36 -21.89 -33.05
N SER A 384 19.20 -21.47 -32.55
CA SER A 384 19.10 -20.66 -31.32
C SER A 384 19.66 -21.38 -30.08
N ILE A 385 19.38 -22.68 -29.93
CA ILE A 385 19.91 -23.51 -28.84
C ILE A 385 21.44 -23.58 -28.91
N LYS A 386 22.02 -23.74 -30.12
CA LYS A 386 23.48 -23.73 -30.31
C LYS A 386 24.07 -22.40 -29.87
N ARG A 387 23.47 -21.27 -30.27
CA ARG A 387 23.95 -19.93 -29.89
C ARG A 387 23.89 -19.69 -28.38
N ILE A 388 22.81 -20.12 -27.73
CA ILE A 388 22.66 -19.97 -26.28
C ILE A 388 23.63 -20.87 -25.52
N ASN A 389 23.82 -22.11 -25.97
CA ASN A 389 24.85 -22.99 -25.39
C ASN A 389 26.26 -22.39 -25.53
N VAL A 390 26.60 -21.81 -26.68
CA VAL A 390 27.87 -21.09 -26.86
C VAL A 390 27.98 -19.88 -25.94
N LYS A 391 26.90 -19.11 -25.76
CA LYS A 391 26.86 -18.00 -24.79
C LYS A 391 27.01 -18.48 -23.34
N LYS A 392 26.46 -19.64 -22.99
CA LYS A 392 26.59 -20.24 -21.64
C LYS A 392 28.02 -20.70 -21.37
N ILE A 393 28.65 -21.34 -22.34
CA ILE A 393 30.06 -21.76 -22.28
C ILE A 393 30.97 -20.52 -22.21
N ASN A 394 30.75 -19.53 -23.08
CA ASN A 394 31.57 -18.32 -23.13
C ASN A 394 31.31 -17.37 -21.94
N GLY A 395 30.10 -17.37 -21.38
CA GLY A 395 29.75 -16.61 -20.18
C GLY A 395 30.47 -17.12 -18.93
N GLY A 396 30.82 -18.41 -18.88
CA GLY A 396 31.72 -18.96 -17.86
C GLY A 396 33.21 -18.74 -18.13
N LEU A 397 33.60 -18.31 -19.34
CA LEU A 397 34.99 -18.04 -19.74
C LEU A 397 35.33 -16.54 -19.85
N LYS A 398 34.35 -15.63 -19.72
CA LYS A 398 34.53 -14.18 -19.91
C LYS A 398 34.57 -13.37 -18.60
N ASP A 399 35.06 -13.96 -17.51
CA ASP A 399 35.47 -13.22 -16.30
C ASP A 399 36.89 -12.63 -16.40
N SER A 400 37.35 -12.31 -17.62
CA SER A 400 38.52 -11.45 -17.83
C SER A 400 38.07 -10.10 -18.43
N PRO A 401 38.21 -8.98 -17.67
CA PRO A 401 37.75 -7.65 -18.07
C PRO A 401 38.30 -7.13 -19.40
N ASP A 402 39.43 -7.67 -19.87
CA ASP A 402 40.11 -7.23 -21.09
C ASP A 402 39.37 -7.57 -22.40
N SER A 403 38.35 -8.44 -22.33
CA SER A 403 37.57 -8.86 -23.52
C SER A 403 36.37 -7.96 -23.84
N ILE A 404 36.15 -6.90 -23.05
CA ILE A 404 35.09 -5.90 -23.25
C ILE A 404 35.60 -4.71 -24.09
N TYR A 405 36.92 -4.49 -24.12
CA TYR A 405 37.54 -3.32 -24.77
C TYR A 405 38.30 -3.63 -26.07
N ASN A 406 38.29 -4.87 -26.56
CA ASN A 406 38.95 -5.26 -27.82
C ASN A 406 37.96 -5.73 -28.88
#